data_AF-A0A3A5JQV2-F1
#
_entry.id   AF-A0A3A5JQV2-F1
#
_cell.length_a   1.000
_cell.length_b   1.000
_cell.length_c   1.000
_cell.angle_alpha   90.00
_cell.angle_beta   90.00
_cell.angle_gamma   90.00
#
_symmetry.space_group_name_H-M   'P 1'
#
loop_
_entity.id
_entity.type
_entity.pdbx_description
1 polymer ?
#
loop_
_entity_poly.entity_id
_entity_poly.type
_entity_poly.pdbx_seq_one_letter_code
_entity_poly.pdbx_strand_id
1 'polypeptide(L)'
;MKQLETAAISASTLYIVPTPIGNLGDITQRALSVLQSVDLIAAEDTRHTGLLLQHFAINARMFALHDHNEQQKSETLLAKLKEGQ
;
A
#
# COMPACT_ATOMS: atom_id res chain seq x y z
N MET A 1 -8.44 -19.24 17.26
CA MET A 1 -7.92 -17.99 16.67
C MET A 1 -8.61 -17.80 15.34
N LYS A 2 -9.38 -16.73 15.15
CA LYS A 2 -10.03 -16.45 13.86
C LYS A 2 -8.93 -16.13 12.85
N GLN A 3 -8.78 -17.02 11.88
CA GLN A 3 -8.01 -16.77 10.67
C GLN A 3 -8.59 -15.48 10.07
N LEU A 4 -7.80 -14.41 10.06
CA LEU A 4 -8.19 -13.14 9.43
C LEU A 4 -8.45 -13.49 7.97
N GLU A 5 -9.71 -13.36 7.54
CA GLU A 5 -10.06 -13.51 6.13
C GLU A 5 -9.24 -12.49 5.35
N THR A 6 -8.20 -12.96 4.66
CA THR A 6 -7.39 -12.14 3.77
C THR A 6 -8.36 -11.46 2.79
N ALA A 7 -8.28 -10.14 2.69
CA ALA A 7 -9.03 -9.42 1.66
C ALA A 7 -8.76 -10.11 0.31
N ALA A 8 -9.79 -10.44 -0.45
CA ALA A 8 -9.63 -11.01 -1.78
C ALA A 8 -8.92 -9.97 -2.66
N ILE A 9 -7.60 -10.10 -2.78
CA ILE A 9 -6.78 -9.27 -3.65
C ILE A 9 -6.95 -9.79 -5.07
N SER A 10 -7.37 -8.90 -5.96
CA SER A 10 -7.41 -9.18 -7.39
C SER A 10 -6.08 -8.77 -8.01
N ALA A 11 -5.58 -9.60 -8.93
CA ALA A 11 -4.44 -9.23 -9.76
C ALA A 11 -4.74 -7.95 -10.56
N SER A 12 -3.70 -7.22 -10.98
CA SER A 12 -3.83 -6.01 -11.81
C SER A 12 -4.72 -4.92 -11.20
N THR A 13 -4.74 -4.80 -9.87
CA THR A 13 -5.68 -3.92 -9.15
C THR A 13 -4.97 -2.87 -8.33
N LEU A 14 -5.28 -1.60 -8.60
CA LEU A 14 -4.85 -0.47 -7.77
C LEU A 14 -5.83 -0.27 -6.60
N TYR A 15 -5.33 -0.43 -5.38
CA TYR A 15 -6.06 -0.10 -4.17
C TYR A 15 -5.64 1.28 -3.65
N ILE A 16 -6.62 2.18 -3.49
CA ILE A 16 -6.41 3.46 -2.79
C ILE A 16 -6.73 3.24 -1.31
N VAL A 17 -5.71 3.35 -0.46
CA VAL A 17 -5.82 3.10 0.98
C VAL A 17 -5.60 4.42 1.73
N PRO A 18 -6.62 4.95 2.44
CA PRO A 18 -6.44 6.13 3.27
C PRO A 18 -5.59 5.80 4.50
N THR A 19 -4.67 6.70 4.85
CA THR A 19 -3.90 6.63 6.10
C THR A 19 -4.51 7.54 7.16
N PRO A 20 -4.49 7.15 8.44
CA PRO A 20 -4.91 8.04 9.52
C PRO A 20 -4.04 9.29 9.59
N ILE A 21 -4.65 10.46 9.80
CA ILE A 21 -3.95 11.75 9.91
C ILE A 21 -3.35 12.01 11.31
N GLY A 22 -3.45 11.04 12.23
CA GLY A 22 -2.95 11.19 13.59
C GLY A 22 -2.96 9.89 14.38
N ASN A 23 -4.15 9.42 14.77
CA ASN A 23 -4.26 8.19 15.56
C ASN A 23 -4.15 6.95 14.66
N LEU A 24 -3.07 6.19 14.81
CA LEU A 24 -2.84 4.96 14.03
C LEU A 24 -3.97 3.93 14.22
N GLY A 25 -4.66 3.94 15.37
CA GLY A 25 -5.80 3.06 15.65
C GLY A 25 -7.04 3.30 14.78
N ASP A 26 -7.11 4.44 14.07
CA ASP A 26 -8.23 4.73 13.17
C ASP A 26 -8.12 3.99 11.83
N ILE A 27 -7.02 3.27 11.59
CA ILE A 27 -6.86 2.45 10.39
C ILE A 27 -7.85 1.28 10.40
N THR A 28 -8.46 1.01 9.25
CA THR A 28 -9.43 -0.10 9.14
C THR A 28 -8.72 -1.45 9.00
N GLN A 29 -9.39 -2.52 9.45
CA GLN A 29 -8.89 -3.89 9.24
C GLN A 29 -8.72 -4.25 7.76
N ARG A 30 -9.58 -3.70 6.89
CA ARG A 30 -9.46 -3.86 5.43
C ARG A 30 -8.21 -3.20 4.89
N ALA A 31 -7.88 -1.98 5.35
CA ALA A 31 -6.67 -1.28 4.94
C ALA A 31 -5.42 -2.08 5.33
N LEU A 32 -5.36 -2.58 6.57
CA LEU A 32 -4.26 -3.45 7.01
C LEU A 32 -4.15 -4.71 6.16
N SER A 33 -5.27 -5.39 5.89
CA SER A 33 -5.30 -6.60 5.07
C SER A 33 -4.80 -6.34 3.64
N VAL A 34 -5.17 -5.20 3.04
CA VAL A 34 -4.69 -4.80 1.72
C VAL A 34 -3.20 -4.51 1.74
N LEU A 35 -2.72 -3.66 2.66
CA LEU A 35 -1.30 -3.29 2.75
C LEU A 35 -0.39 -4.50 3.04
N GLN A 36 -0.89 -5.53 3.72
CA GLN A 36 -0.17 -6.79 3.96
C GLN A 36 -0.11 -7.72 2.74
N SER A 37 -1.05 -7.58 1.80
CA SER A 37 -1.27 -8.59 0.74
C SER A 37 -0.84 -8.12 -0.64
N VAL A 38 -0.64 -6.81 -0.85
CA VAL A 38 -0.22 -6.25 -2.15
C VAL A 38 1.28 -6.44 -2.42
N ASP A 39 1.65 -6.56 -3.69
CA ASP A 39 3.04 -6.75 -4.11
C ASP A 39 3.95 -5.53 -3.90
N LEU A 40 3.35 -4.33 -3.90
CA LEU A 40 4.01 -3.04 -3.84
C LEU A 40 3.09 -1.97 -3.23
N ILE A 41 3.66 -1.11 -2.39
CA ILE A 41 2.98 0.08 -1.86
C ILE A 41 3.62 1.32 -2.49
N ALA A 42 2.86 2.04 -3.30
CA ALA A 42 3.24 3.37 -3.75
C ALA A 42 2.88 4.40 -2.67
N ALA A 43 3.83 5.22 -2.25
CA ALA A 43 3.61 6.24 -1.21
C ALA A 43 4.30 7.56 -1.56
N GLU A 44 3.63 8.66 -1.26
CA GLU A 44 4.19 10.01 -1.38
C GLU A 44 5.31 10.20 -0.36
N ASP A 45 5.01 10.08 0.94
CA ASP A 45 6.01 10.06 1.99
C ASP A 45 6.29 8.62 2.45
N THR A 46 7.38 8.06 1.93
CA THR A 46 7.86 6.72 2.33
C THR A 46 8.38 6.65 3.76
N ARG A 47 8.75 7.77 4.39
CA ARG A 47 9.19 7.78 5.80
C ARG A 47 7.98 7.65 6.71
N HIS A 48 6.94 8.47 6.48
CA HIS A 48 5.70 8.39 7.25
C HIS A 48 5.02 7.04 7.05
N THR A 49 4.91 6.60 5.80
CA THR A 49 4.35 5.28 5.47
C THR A 49 5.16 4.15 6.10
N GLY A 50 6.49 4.25 6.10
CA GLY A 50 7.36 3.28 6.77
C GLY A 50 7.07 3.13 8.27
N LEU A 51 6.83 4.23 8.99
CA LEU A 51 6.46 4.20 10.41
C LEU A 51 5.10 3.53 10.64
N LEU A 52 4.11 3.81 9.79
CA LEU A 52 2.80 3.16 9.82
C LEU A 52 2.95 1.64 9.64
N LEU A 53 3.68 1.20 8.61
CA LEU A 53 3.89 -0.21 8.33
C LEU A 53 4.64 -0.90 9.48
N GLN A 54 5.66 -0.24 10.04
CA GLN A 54 6.40 -0.75 11.19
C GLN A 54 5.50 -0.93 12.43
N HIS A 55 4.63 0.04 12.73
CA HIS A 55 3.71 -0.04 13.86
C HIS A 55 2.80 -1.28 13.79
N PHE A 56 2.38 -1.65 12.57
CA PHE A 56 1.53 -2.82 12.33
C PHE A 56 2.31 -4.08 11.92
N ALA A 57 3.64 -4.07 12.03
CA ALA A 57 4.52 -5.18 11.63
C ALA A 57 4.29 -5.68 10.18
N ILE A 58 3.98 -4.75 9.28
CA ILE A 58 3.78 -5.04 7.86
C ILE A 58 5.12 -4.93 7.14
N ASN A 59 5.56 -6.04 6.54
CA ASN A 59 6.73 -6.06 5.66
C ASN A 59 6.27 -6.01 4.22
N ALA A 60 6.47 -4.87 3.56
CA ALA A 60 6.07 -4.66 2.17
C ALA A 60 7.12 -3.82 1.42
N ARG A 61 7.22 -4.05 0.11
CA ARG A 61 8.08 -3.22 -0.75
C ARG A 61 7.41 -1.87 -0.95
N MET A 62 8.16 -0.79 -0.73
CA MET A 62 7.70 0.57 -0.97
C MET A 62 8.27 1.14 -2.27
N PHE A 63 7.46 1.94 -2.95
CA PHE A 63 7.82 2.71 -4.13
C PHE A 63 7.48 4.17 -3.88
N ALA A 64 8.49 5.05 -3.90
CA ALA A 64 8.25 6.46 -3.64
C ALA A 64 7.65 7.14 -4.87
N LEU A 65 6.52 7.82 -4.71
CA LEU A 65 5.82 8.55 -5.78
C LEU A 65 5.69 10.03 -5.37
N HIS A 66 6.58 10.89 -5.87
CA HIS A 66 6.59 12.32 -5.53
C HIS A 66 6.37 13.16 -6.80
N ASP A 67 5.79 14.35 -6.64
CA ASP A 67 5.36 15.28 -7.70
C ASP A 67 6.39 15.52 -8.80
N HIS A 68 7.67 15.67 -8.44
CA HIS A 68 8.73 15.97 -9.41
C HIS A 68 8.89 14.90 -10.50
N ASN A 69 8.47 13.65 -10.26
CA ASN A 69 8.61 12.52 -11.18
C ASN A 69 7.30 11.73 -11.37
N GLU A 70 6.14 12.30 -11.03
CA GLU A 70 4.87 11.58 -11.01
C GLU A 70 4.52 10.95 -12.37
N GLN A 71 4.72 11.70 -13.46
CA GLN A 71 4.38 11.23 -14.80
C GLN A 71 5.22 10.01 -15.22
N GLN A 72 6.54 10.05 -15.04
CA GLN A 72 7.41 8.91 -15.36
C GLN A 72 7.15 7.70 -14.45
N LYS A 73 6.85 7.96 -13.17
CA LYS A 73 6.65 6.91 -12.17
C LYS A 73 5.28 6.24 -12.30
N SER A 74 4.25 6.98 -12.68
CA SER A 74 2.93 6.43 -12.97
C SER A 74 2.97 5.46 -14.15
N GLU A 75 3.76 5.74 -15.20
CA GLU A 75 4.00 4.78 -16.29
C GLU A 75 4.62 3.47 -15.79
N THR A 76 5.56 3.56 -14.85
CA THR A 76 6.18 2.37 -14.23
C THR A 76 5.14 1.56 -13.42
N LEU A 77 4.26 2.23 -12.68
CA LEU A 77 3.18 1.57 -11.93
C LEU A 77 2.15 0.93 -12.87
N LEU A 78 1.80 1.61 -13.97
CA LEU A 78 0.90 1.07 -14.99
C LEU A 78 1.48 -0.17 -15.68
N ALA A 79 2.79 -0.21 -15.94
CA ALA A 79 3.45 -1.39 -16.48
C ALA A 79 3.33 -2.58 -15.51
N LYS A 80 3.59 -2.35 -14.21
CA LYS A 80 3.44 -3.37 -13.17
C LYS A 80 2.02 -3.92 -13.08
N LEU A 81 1.01 -3.04 -13.10
CA LEU A 81 -0.40 -3.45 -13.10
C LEU A 81 -0.73 -4.35 -14.30
N LYS A 82 -0.22 -4.01 -15.49
CA LYS A 82 -0.41 -4.84 -16.71
C LYS A 82 0.30 -6.19 -16.64
N GLU A 83 1.36 -6.31 -15.82
CA GLU A 83 2.07 -7.56 -15.57
C GLU A 83 1.39 -8.45 -14.50
N GLY A 84 0.28 -8.01 -13.92
CA GLY A 84 -0.49 -8.78 -12.93
C GLY A 84 -0.27 -8.37 -11.48
N GLN A 85 0.62 -7.40 -11.21
CA GLN A 85 0.80 -6.81 -9.87
C GLN A 85 -0.31 -5.82 -9.53
#